data_AF-A0A9E4EJX4-F1
#
_entry.id   AF-A0A9E4EJX4-F1
#
_cell.length_a   1.000
_cell.length_b   1.000
_cell.length_c   1.000
_cell.angle_alpha   90.00
_cell.angle_beta   90.00
_cell.angle_gamma   90.00
#
_symmetry.space_group_name_H-M   'P 1'
#
loop_
_entity.id
_entity.type
_entity.pdbx_description
1 polymer ?
#
loop_
_entity_poly.entity_id
_entity_poly.type
_entity_poly.pdbx_seq_one_letter_code
_entity_poly.pdbx_strand_id
1 'polypeptide(L)'
;VTHEDSAKLREIEAKQATGDAVNVYDQKYRECAQGGTPELFAKNDTAALAGHGDPISHPHNTQRLVPETELVTIYGLNGTGQIERLGYTGGNDYTDNGIEAENPLNLPQAKNWSHGCASLGPLMVTNSAYNDSSVAVSCEVIRNNTRIAYKEGHTGQNHLNMPDGLFHLERSLFSRLPLEPDTLQILYWGTPIVFSDHDLESGLREGDRVCMTFEGIGPLENPIVAFPQIHQLQWLNNHR
;
A
#
# COMPACT_ATOMS: atom_id res chain seq x y z
N VAL A 1 -5.22 2.38 8.30
CA VAL A 1 -4.67 1.56 9.41
C VAL A 1 -5.64 0.43 9.79
N THR A 2 -5.44 -0.78 9.27
CA THR A 2 -6.37 -1.92 9.43
C THR A 2 -5.78 -3.08 10.24
N HIS A 3 -4.44 -3.17 10.32
CA HIS A 3 -3.69 -4.18 11.08
C HIS A 3 -2.98 -3.57 12.29
N GLU A 4 -2.86 -4.36 13.37
CA GLU A 4 -2.35 -3.91 14.66
C GLU A 4 -0.88 -3.43 14.60
N ASP A 5 0.00 -4.18 13.93
CA ASP A 5 1.42 -3.85 13.86
C ASP A 5 1.68 -2.58 13.04
N SER A 6 0.88 -2.36 11.99
CA SER A 6 0.92 -1.12 11.20
C SER A 6 0.55 0.09 12.05
N ALA A 7 -0.51 -0.02 12.87
CA ALA A 7 -0.93 1.06 13.77
C ALA A 7 0.16 1.47 14.75
N LYS A 8 0.78 0.47 15.40
CA LYS A 8 1.82 0.69 16.41
C LYS A 8 3.08 1.33 15.81
N LEU A 9 3.53 0.84 14.65
CA LEU A 9 4.77 1.31 14.05
C LEU A 9 4.64 2.74 13.49
N ARG A 10 3.52 3.07 12.83
CA ARG A 10 3.28 4.46 12.36
C ARG A 10 3.25 5.46 13.51
N GLU A 11 2.76 5.07 14.68
CA GLU A 11 2.80 5.92 15.88
C GLU A 11 4.24 6.16 16.37
N ILE A 12 5.09 5.12 16.35
CA ILE A 12 6.50 5.24 16.74
C ILE A 12 7.24 6.17 15.79
N GLU A 13 7.06 5.99 14.48
CA GLU A 13 7.70 6.81 13.44
C GLU A 13 7.27 8.28 13.53
N ALA A 14 5.97 8.55 13.68
CA ALA A 14 5.46 9.92 13.83
C ALA A 14 6.00 10.63 15.09
N LYS A 15 6.11 9.91 16.21
CA LYS A 15 6.71 10.44 17.45
C LYS A 15 8.19 10.79 17.28
N GLN A 16 8.93 9.95 16.56
CA GLN A 16 10.36 10.20 16.28
C GLN A 16 10.56 11.41 15.37
N ALA A 17 9.69 11.60 14.36
CA ALA A 17 9.79 12.71 13.41
C ALA A 17 9.36 14.06 14.00
N THR A 18 8.26 14.10 14.76
CA THR A 18 7.63 15.37 15.17
C THR A 18 7.86 15.77 16.62
N GLY A 19 8.28 14.83 17.48
CA GLY A 19 8.42 15.04 18.92
C GLY A 19 7.09 15.09 19.70
N ASP A 20 5.95 15.14 19.01
CA ASP A 20 4.61 15.13 19.60
C ASP A 20 3.93 13.76 19.39
N ALA A 21 3.24 13.29 20.43
CA ALA A 21 2.44 12.07 20.38
C ALA A 21 1.08 12.31 19.71
N VAL A 22 1.07 12.73 18.44
CA VAL A 22 -0.18 12.85 17.70
C VAL A 22 -0.73 11.44 17.47
N ASN A 23 -1.69 11.05 18.31
CA ASN A 23 -2.36 9.75 18.38
C ASN A 23 -3.26 9.46 17.15
N VAL A 24 -3.02 10.05 15.98
CA VAL A 24 -3.99 9.95 14.88
C VAL A 24 -4.14 8.52 14.35
N TYR A 25 -3.06 7.75 14.26
CA TYR A 25 -3.10 6.38 13.75
C TYR A 25 -3.71 5.38 14.74
N ASP A 26 -3.32 5.44 16.01
CA ASP A 26 -3.86 4.61 17.08
C ASP A 26 -5.32 4.98 17.42
N GLN A 27 -5.66 6.28 17.43
CA GLN A 27 -7.04 6.75 17.49
C GLN A 27 -7.86 6.22 16.31
N LYS A 28 -7.34 6.30 15.08
CA LYS A 28 -8.02 5.78 13.90
C LYS A 28 -8.21 4.27 13.98
N TYR A 29 -7.20 3.53 14.43
CA TYR A 29 -7.28 2.08 14.61
C TYR A 29 -8.39 1.71 15.60
N ARG A 30 -8.44 2.36 16.77
CA ARG A 30 -9.52 2.15 17.75
C ARG A 30 -10.89 2.56 17.25
N GLU A 31 -10.99 3.68 16.53
CA GLU A 31 -12.24 4.13 15.92
C GLU A 31 -12.77 3.07 14.93
N CYS A 32 -11.91 2.56 14.05
CA CYS A 32 -12.29 1.53 13.07
C CYS A 32 -12.76 0.24 13.75
N ALA A 33 -12.08 -0.17 14.83
CA ALA A 33 -12.45 -1.36 15.60
C ALA A 33 -13.85 -1.25 16.25
N GLN A 34 -14.35 -0.02 16.45
CA GLN A 34 -15.69 0.25 16.96
C GLN A 34 -16.73 0.48 15.84
N GLY A 35 -16.36 0.22 14.58
CA GLY A 35 -17.22 0.47 13.41
C GLY A 35 -17.28 1.93 12.97
N GLY A 36 -16.33 2.75 13.41
CA GLY A 36 -16.18 4.12 12.94
C GLY A 36 -15.55 4.21 11.54
N THR A 37 -15.18 5.42 11.12
CA THR A 37 -14.84 5.67 9.71
C THR A 37 -13.42 5.18 9.40
N PRO A 38 -13.24 4.25 8.45
CA PRO A 38 -11.91 3.81 8.03
C PRO A 38 -11.15 4.92 7.32
N GLU A 39 -9.83 4.84 7.38
CA GLU A 39 -8.95 5.59 6.49
C GLU A 39 -9.06 5.02 5.08
N LEU A 40 -9.50 5.85 4.14
CA LEU A 40 -9.52 5.56 2.71
C LEU A 40 -8.81 6.71 1.99
N PHE A 41 -7.86 6.39 1.13
CA PHE A 41 -7.15 7.36 0.29
C PHE A 41 -7.00 6.80 -1.12
N ALA A 42 -6.86 7.70 -2.09
CA ALA A 42 -6.61 7.33 -3.47
C ALA A 42 -5.11 7.27 -3.76
N LYS A 43 -4.71 6.25 -4.51
CA LYS A 43 -3.48 6.28 -5.31
C LYS A 43 -3.78 6.96 -6.65
N ASN A 44 -2.74 7.52 -7.26
CA ASN A 44 -2.77 8.26 -8.51
C ASN A 44 -3.22 7.40 -9.69
N ASP A 45 -3.31 8.02 -10.87
CA ASP A 45 -3.76 7.41 -12.12
C ASP A 45 -3.23 5.99 -12.34
N THR A 46 -4.09 5.12 -12.88
CA THR A 46 -3.81 3.76 -13.36
C THR A 46 -2.51 3.63 -14.15
N ALA A 47 -2.09 4.67 -14.86
CA ALA A 47 -0.80 4.73 -15.56
C ALA A 47 0.44 4.61 -14.64
N ALA A 48 0.29 4.81 -13.33
CA ALA A 48 1.33 4.67 -12.33
C ALA A 48 1.30 3.32 -11.58
N LEU A 49 0.37 2.42 -11.92
CA LEU A 49 0.27 1.07 -11.37
C LEU A 49 1.18 0.12 -12.16
N ALA A 50 2.07 -0.58 -11.47
CA ALA A 50 3.00 -1.53 -12.07
C ALA A 50 2.52 -2.98 -11.90
N GLY A 51 2.80 -3.84 -12.88
CA GLY A 51 2.59 -5.28 -12.78
C GLY A 51 3.77 -6.00 -12.10
N HIS A 52 3.68 -7.33 -12.03
CA HIS A 52 4.82 -8.16 -11.65
C HIS A 52 5.95 -8.04 -12.69
N GLY A 53 7.18 -7.82 -12.20
CA GLY A 53 8.39 -7.62 -13.00
C GLY A 53 8.59 -6.18 -13.48
N ASP A 54 7.55 -5.35 -13.45
CA ASP A 54 7.63 -3.96 -13.89
C ASP A 54 8.41 -3.08 -12.90
N PRO A 55 9.12 -2.07 -13.40
CA PRO A 55 9.93 -1.21 -12.55
C PRO A 55 9.09 -0.26 -11.68
N ILE A 56 9.62 0.03 -10.50
CA ILE A 56 9.11 1.01 -9.54
C ILE A 56 10.13 2.14 -9.44
N SER A 57 9.74 3.35 -9.81
CA SER A 57 10.66 4.50 -9.75
C SER A 57 10.88 4.99 -8.31
N HIS A 58 12.09 5.48 -8.05
CA HIS A 58 12.50 6.05 -6.76
C HIS A 58 12.73 7.56 -6.92
N PRO A 59 11.76 8.42 -6.51
CA PRO A 59 11.88 9.87 -6.61
C PRO A 59 13.17 10.44 -6.01
N HIS A 60 13.70 11.52 -6.60
CA HIS A 60 14.94 12.14 -6.12
C HIS A 60 14.79 12.85 -4.76
N ASN A 61 13.58 13.26 -4.42
CA ASN A 61 13.24 13.88 -3.14
C ASN A 61 12.72 12.86 -2.12
N THR A 62 12.86 11.56 -2.38
CA THR A 62 12.46 10.53 -1.43
C THR A 62 13.22 10.69 -0.11
N GLN A 63 12.50 10.69 1.00
CA GLN A 63 13.07 10.69 2.34
C GLN A 63 13.36 9.25 2.80
N ARG A 64 12.35 8.37 2.74
CA ARG A 64 12.50 6.95 3.05
C ARG A 64 11.39 6.11 2.42
N LEU A 65 11.70 5.44 1.30
CA LEU A 65 10.75 4.58 0.61
C LEU A 65 10.71 3.17 1.21
N VAL A 66 9.51 2.67 1.51
CA VAL A 66 9.30 1.31 2.02
C VAL A 66 8.19 0.57 1.26
N PRO A 67 8.27 -0.77 1.21
CA PRO A 67 7.18 -1.59 0.71
C PRO A 67 6.08 -1.80 1.77
N GLU A 68 4.82 -1.86 1.35
CA GLU A 68 3.68 -2.24 2.19
C GLU A 68 2.95 -3.40 1.52
N THR A 69 2.97 -4.59 2.14
CA THR A 69 2.48 -5.84 1.55
C THR A 69 0.99 -6.00 1.79
N GLU A 70 0.16 -5.99 0.76
CA GLU A 70 -1.29 -5.95 0.94
C GLU A 70 -2.02 -7.00 0.10
N LEU A 71 -3.06 -7.60 0.70
CA LEU A 71 -4.07 -8.29 -0.10
C LEU A 71 -4.91 -7.22 -0.81
N VAL A 72 -5.25 -7.47 -2.07
CA VAL A 72 -5.97 -6.53 -2.91
C VAL A 72 -7.21 -7.20 -3.47
N THR A 73 -8.35 -6.51 -3.42
CA THR A 73 -9.59 -6.95 -4.09
C THR A 73 -9.84 -6.13 -5.34
N ILE A 74 -10.29 -6.80 -6.40
CA ILE A 74 -10.74 -6.19 -7.64
C ILE A 74 -12.26 -6.31 -7.71
N TYR A 75 -12.94 -5.21 -7.95
CA TYR A 75 -14.40 -5.11 -8.04
C TYR A 75 -14.85 -4.71 -9.43
N GLY A 76 -16.04 -5.19 -9.81
CA GLY A 76 -16.78 -4.78 -10.99
C GLY A 76 -18.28 -4.69 -10.67
N LEU A 77 -19.07 -4.30 -11.67
CA LEU A 77 -20.53 -4.44 -11.62
C LEU A 77 -20.95 -5.74 -12.31
N ASN A 78 -21.83 -6.49 -11.66
CA ASN A 78 -22.48 -7.64 -12.27
C ASN A 78 -23.59 -7.18 -13.27
N GLY A 79 -24.23 -8.15 -13.93
CA GLY A 79 -25.27 -7.87 -14.94
C GLY A 79 -26.53 -7.16 -14.42
N THR A 80 -26.71 -7.02 -13.11
CA THR A 80 -27.81 -6.25 -12.48
C THR A 80 -27.36 -4.89 -11.95
N GLY A 81 -26.09 -4.51 -12.17
CA GLY A 81 -25.50 -3.27 -11.67
C GLY A 81 -25.13 -3.30 -10.19
N GLN A 82 -25.03 -4.49 -9.58
CA GLN A 82 -24.57 -4.64 -8.21
C GLN A 82 -23.06 -4.85 -8.17
N ILE A 83 -22.42 -4.35 -7.12
CA ILE A 83 -20.99 -4.53 -6.87
C ILE A 83 -20.70 -6.02 -6.64
N GLU A 84 -19.68 -6.52 -7.33
CA GLU A 84 -19.19 -7.89 -7.22
C GLU A 84 -17.68 -7.88 -7.00
N ARG A 85 -17.22 -8.70 -6.04
CA ARG A 85 -15.81 -9.03 -5.90
C ARG A 85 -15.44 -9.98 -7.05
N LEU A 86 -14.66 -9.50 -8.01
CA LEU A 86 -14.20 -10.33 -9.13
C LEU A 86 -13.11 -11.30 -8.67
N GLY A 87 -12.23 -10.83 -7.79
CA GLY A 87 -11.15 -11.65 -7.27
C GLY A 87 -10.16 -10.89 -6.40
N TYR A 88 -9.10 -11.61 -6.04
CA TYR A 88 -8.03 -11.14 -5.16
C TYR A 88 -6.68 -11.27 -5.87
N THR A 89 -5.76 -10.35 -5.55
CA THR A 89 -4.35 -10.38 -5.98
C THR A 89 -3.46 -9.91 -4.84
N GLY A 90 -2.15 -10.16 -4.94
CA GLY A 90 -1.17 -9.47 -4.10
C GLY A 90 -0.90 -8.06 -4.60
N GLY A 91 -0.53 -7.16 -3.69
CA GLY A 91 -0.14 -5.80 -4.03
C GLY A 91 0.91 -5.21 -3.10
N ASN A 92 1.65 -4.24 -3.64
CA ASN A 92 2.56 -3.39 -2.87
C ASN A 92 2.07 -1.94 -2.92
N ASP A 93 1.68 -1.41 -1.77
CA ASP A 93 1.39 0.00 -1.56
C ASP A 93 2.67 0.74 -1.12
N TYR A 94 3.56 1.03 -2.07
CA TYR A 94 4.80 1.73 -1.75
C TYR A 94 4.53 3.09 -1.07
N THR A 95 5.31 3.40 -0.04
CA THR A 95 5.16 4.64 0.75
C THR A 95 6.50 5.28 1.01
N ASP A 96 6.60 6.59 0.80
CA ASP A 96 7.65 7.38 1.43
C ASP A 96 7.25 7.71 2.87
N ASN A 97 7.61 6.84 3.80
CA ASN A 97 7.17 6.98 5.19
C ASN A 97 7.92 8.10 5.92
N GLY A 98 9.04 8.60 5.39
CA GLY A 98 9.67 9.83 5.90
C GLY A 98 8.78 11.05 5.67
N ILE A 99 8.27 11.20 4.44
CA ILE A 99 7.31 12.27 4.10
C ILE A 99 6.00 12.12 4.91
N GLU A 100 5.50 10.89 5.07
CA GLU A 100 4.28 10.61 5.85
C GLU A 100 4.46 10.98 7.34
N ALA A 101 5.57 10.55 7.95
CA ALA A 101 5.83 10.73 9.37
C ALA A 101 6.00 12.21 9.77
N GLU A 102 6.45 13.06 8.84
CA GLU A 102 6.60 14.50 9.08
C GLU A 102 5.26 15.19 9.35
N ASN A 103 4.22 14.86 8.58
CA ASN A 103 2.88 15.42 8.74
C ASN A 103 1.84 14.53 8.05
N PRO A 104 0.74 14.14 8.72
CA PRO A 104 -0.32 13.35 8.10
C PRO A 104 -0.94 13.98 6.85
N LEU A 105 -0.90 15.31 6.72
CA LEU A 105 -1.37 16.01 5.51
C LEU A 105 -0.45 15.80 4.29
N ASN A 106 0.75 15.27 4.49
CA ASN A 106 1.68 14.91 3.41
C ASN A 106 1.36 13.54 2.79
N LEU A 107 0.40 12.77 3.34
CA LEU A 107 0.03 11.45 2.83
C LEU A 107 -0.16 11.39 1.30
N PRO A 108 -0.82 12.38 0.65
CA PRO A 108 -0.94 12.36 -0.81
C PRO A 108 0.42 12.35 -1.53
N GLN A 109 1.44 13.05 -1.02
CA GLN A 109 2.79 13.05 -1.59
C GLN A 109 3.57 11.78 -1.22
N ALA A 110 3.41 11.29 0.01
CA ALA A 110 4.05 10.04 0.46
C ALA A 110 3.59 8.81 -0.32
N LYS A 111 2.32 8.81 -0.77
CA LYS A 111 1.70 7.69 -1.47
C LYS A 111 1.73 7.84 -3.00
N ASN A 112 2.01 9.01 -3.57
CA ASN A 112 1.83 9.23 -5.01
C ASN A 112 3.02 9.86 -5.73
N TRP A 113 3.47 9.19 -6.79
CA TRP A 113 4.41 9.70 -7.79
C TRP A 113 4.16 8.98 -9.12
N SER A 114 4.77 9.47 -10.20
CA SER A 114 4.65 8.84 -11.53
C SER A 114 5.55 7.60 -11.64
N HIS A 115 5.25 6.70 -12.58
CA HIS A 115 6.10 5.54 -12.89
C HIS A 115 6.29 4.54 -11.74
N GLY A 116 5.19 4.06 -11.15
CA GLY A 116 5.22 2.96 -10.19
C GLY A 116 5.13 3.42 -8.73
N CYS A 117 3.98 3.91 -8.29
CA CYS A 117 3.72 4.19 -6.87
C CYS A 117 2.93 3.08 -6.15
N ALA A 118 2.49 2.07 -6.90
CA ALA A 118 1.88 0.86 -6.42
C ALA A 118 2.16 -0.27 -7.42
N SER A 119 2.12 -1.51 -6.97
CA SER A 119 2.10 -2.67 -7.86
C SER A 119 1.07 -3.71 -7.45
N LEU A 120 0.66 -4.55 -8.40
CA LEU A 120 -0.17 -5.72 -8.13
C LEU A 120 0.19 -6.90 -9.04
N GLY A 121 -0.20 -8.09 -8.60
CA GLY A 121 -0.06 -9.32 -9.36
C GLY A 121 0.49 -10.47 -8.51
N PRO A 122 1.04 -11.52 -9.14
CA PRO A 122 1.19 -11.70 -10.59
C PRO A 122 -0.12 -12.17 -11.25
N LEU A 123 -1.06 -12.70 -10.45
CA LEU A 123 -2.30 -13.30 -10.90
C LEU A 123 -3.46 -12.74 -10.09
N MET A 124 -4.64 -12.70 -10.70
CA MET A 124 -5.90 -12.55 -9.97
C MET A 124 -6.52 -13.92 -9.78
N VAL A 125 -6.80 -14.30 -8.53
CA VAL A 125 -7.58 -15.49 -8.19
C VAL A 125 -9.04 -15.08 -8.04
N THR A 126 -9.96 -15.77 -8.71
CA THR A 126 -11.39 -15.44 -8.67
C THR A 126 -11.96 -15.58 -7.26
N ASN A 127 -12.93 -14.72 -6.91
CA ASN A 127 -13.51 -14.69 -5.57
C ASN A 127 -14.04 -16.05 -5.08
N SER A 128 -14.61 -16.87 -5.96
CA SER A 128 -15.15 -18.19 -5.62
C SER A 128 -14.08 -19.26 -5.33
N ALA A 129 -12.82 -19.03 -5.72
CA ALA A 129 -11.73 -20.00 -5.63
C ALA A 129 -10.69 -19.67 -4.55
N TYR A 130 -10.79 -18.49 -3.94
CA TYR A 130 -9.79 -17.99 -3.00
C TYR A 130 -10.32 -18.00 -1.57
N ASN A 131 -9.51 -18.47 -0.62
CA ASN A 131 -9.79 -18.35 0.80
C ASN A 131 -9.08 -17.13 1.36
N ASP A 132 -9.81 -16.04 1.55
CA ASP A 132 -9.32 -14.77 2.08
C ASP A 132 -9.41 -14.68 3.62
N SER A 133 -9.74 -15.76 4.33
CA SER A 133 -9.90 -15.74 5.79
C SER A 133 -8.60 -15.38 6.51
N SER A 134 -7.51 -16.02 6.11
CA SER A 134 -6.17 -15.85 6.67
C SER A 134 -5.16 -16.22 5.59
N VAL A 135 -4.39 -15.23 5.14
CA VAL A 135 -3.45 -15.37 4.02
C VAL A 135 -2.05 -15.10 4.56
N ALA A 136 -1.17 -16.11 4.50
CA ALA A 136 0.23 -15.88 4.82
C ALA A 136 0.89 -14.99 3.75
N VAL A 137 1.63 -13.98 4.21
CA VAL A 137 2.34 -13.04 3.35
C VAL A 137 3.78 -12.86 3.81
N SER A 138 4.67 -12.59 2.87
CA SER A 138 6.06 -12.22 3.16
C SER A 138 6.53 -11.12 2.23
N CYS A 139 7.54 -10.39 2.68
CA CYS A 139 8.26 -9.40 1.88
C CYS A 139 9.75 -9.50 2.19
N GLU A 140 10.55 -9.55 1.13
CA GLU A 140 11.99 -9.43 1.19
C GLU A 140 12.52 -8.34 0.26
N VAL A 141 13.65 -7.77 0.65
CA VAL A 141 14.38 -6.80 -0.15
C VAL A 141 15.75 -7.37 -0.49
N ILE A 142 16.03 -7.46 -1.78
CA ILE A 142 17.30 -7.92 -2.33
C ILE A 142 18.09 -6.71 -2.83
N ARG A 143 19.30 -6.52 -2.32
CA ARG A 143 20.25 -5.50 -2.74
C ARG A 143 21.56 -6.17 -3.13
N ASN A 144 22.08 -5.90 -4.32
CA ASN A 144 23.30 -6.53 -4.84
C ASN A 144 23.29 -8.07 -4.71
N ASN A 145 22.17 -8.70 -5.09
CA ASN A 145 21.91 -10.15 -4.98
C ASN A 145 21.95 -10.72 -3.54
N THR A 146 21.91 -9.87 -2.52
CA THR A 146 21.88 -10.27 -1.10
C THR A 146 20.56 -9.83 -0.49
N ARG A 147 19.93 -10.72 0.29
CA ARG A 147 18.74 -10.36 1.08
C ARG A 147 19.15 -9.48 2.25
N ILE A 148 18.69 -8.23 2.24
CA ILE A 148 19.01 -7.24 3.28
C ILE A 148 17.88 -7.06 4.30
N ALA A 149 16.65 -7.41 3.93
CA ALA A 149 15.49 -7.34 4.82
C ALA A 149 14.51 -8.47 4.49
N TYR A 150 13.83 -8.99 5.50
CA TYR A 150 12.79 -10.01 5.38
C TYR A 150 11.79 -9.85 6.52
N LYS A 151 10.50 -9.84 6.21
CA LYS A 151 9.42 -9.95 7.20
C LYS A 151 8.31 -10.82 6.64
N GLU A 152 7.55 -11.41 7.54
CA GLU A 152 6.37 -12.22 7.24
C GLU A 152 5.24 -11.86 8.18
N GLY A 153 4.03 -12.17 7.79
CA GLY A 153 2.82 -11.86 8.54
C GLY A 153 1.61 -12.55 7.94
N HIS A 154 0.44 -12.18 8.44
CA HIS A 154 -0.83 -12.67 7.91
C HIS A 154 -1.76 -11.50 7.64
N THR A 155 -2.50 -11.59 6.55
CA THR A 155 -3.61 -10.69 6.20
C THR A 155 -4.89 -11.51 5.96
N GLY A 156 -5.94 -10.89 5.42
CA GLY A 156 -7.24 -11.52 5.23
C GLY A 156 -8.27 -11.11 6.29
N GLN A 157 -9.49 -11.63 6.17
CA GLN A 157 -10.66 -11.22 6.96
C GLN A 157 -10.39 -11.29 8.47
N ASN A 158 -9.70 -12.33 8.95
CA ASN A 158 -9.42 -12.55 10.37
C ASN A 158 -8.41 -11.56 10.97
N HIS A 159 -7.70 -10.80 10.11
CA HIS A 159 -6.65 -9.87 10.52
C HIS A 159 -7.06 -8.40 10.37
N LEU A 160 -8.27 -8.15 9.85
CA LEU A 160 -8.87 -6.82 9.78
C LEU A 160 -9.50 -6.46 11.13
N ASN A 161 -9.22 -5.26 11.64
CA ASN A 161 -9.63 -4.85 12.98
C ASN A 161 -11.08 -4.36 13.10
N MET A 162 -11.78 -4.12 11.99
CA MET A 162 -13.11 -3.53 11.94
C MET A 162 -14.23 -4.57 11.98
N PRO A 163 -15.44 -4.22 12.48
CA PRO A 163 -16.59 -5.11 12.41
C PRO A 163 -16.90 -5.48 10.97
N ASP A 164 -17.41 -6.69 10.72
CA ASP A 164 -17.72 -7.20 9.38
C ASP A 164 -16.52 -7.27 8.39
N GLY A 165 -15.28 -7.08 8.86
CA GLY A 165 -14.06 -7.24 8.06
C GLY A 165 -14.04 -6.36 6.81
N LEU A 166 -13.75 -6.95 5.65
CA LEU A 166 -13.68 -6.24 4.38
C LEU A 166 -14.98 -5.50 4.03
N PHE A 167 -16.14 -6.04 4.45
CA PHE A 167 -17.43 -5.44 4.13
C PHE A 167 -17.58 -4.03 4.70
N HIS A 168 -16.92 -3.72 5.83
CA HIS A 168 -16.91 -2.37 6.37
C HIS A 168 -16.16 -1.37 5.49
N LEU A 169 -15.02 -1.79 4.91
CA LEU A 169 -14.29 -0.97 3.92
C LEU A 169 -15.13 -0.77 2.66
N GLU A 170 -15.74 -1.84 2.14
CA GLU A 170 -16.58 -1.79 0.93
C GLU A 170 -17.75 -0.83 1.10
N ARG A 171 -18.49 -0.93 2.21
CA ARG A 171 -19.60 -0.01 2.50
C ARG A 171 -19.11 1.41 2.64
N SER A 172 -17.99 1.63 3.30
CA SER A 172 -17.41 2.97 3.50
C SER A 172 -16.98 3.59 2.17
N LEU A 173 -16.36 2.80 1.29
CA LEU A 173 -15.94 3.22 -0.05
C LEU A 173 -17.15 3.50 -0.95
N PHE A 174 -17.97 2.48 -1.20
CA PHE A 174 -18.99 2.54 -2.25
C PHE A 174 -20.23 3.36 -1.88
N SER A 175 -20.44 3.68 -0.59
CA SER A 175 -21.47 4.65 -0.19
C SER A 175 -21.11 6.10 -0.55
N ARG A 176 -19.83 6.39 -0.77
CA ARG A 176 -19.32 7.72 -1.14
C ARG A 176 -18.86 7.78 -2.59
N LEU A 177 -18.32 6.67 -3.11
CA LEU A 177 -17.77 6.53 -4.46
C LEU A 177 -18.43 5.31 -5.12
N PRO A 178 -19.67 5.43 -5.63
CA PRO A 178 -20.31 4.36 -6.39
C PRO A 178 -19.46 3.98 -7.60
N LEU A 179 -19.42 2.67 -7.91
CA LEU A 179 -18.68 2.18 -9.06
C LEU A 179 -19.48 2.47 -10.35
N GLU A 180 -18.82 3.07 -11.33
CA GLU A 180 -19.43 3.34 -12.63
C GLU A 180 -19.43 2.07 -13.52
N PRO A 181 -20.42 1.90 -14.41
CA PRO A 181 -20.41 0.84 -15.41
C PRO A 181 -19.10 0.81 -16.23
N ASP A 182 -18.67 -0.39 -16.62
CA ASP A 182 -17.47 -0.64 -17.42
C ASP A 182 -16.15 -0.16 -16.77
N THR A 183 -16.15 0.05 -15.45
CA THR A 183 -14.94 0.37 -14.67
C THR A 183 -14.63 -0.71 -13.65
N LEU A 184 -13.35 -0.81 -13.29
CA LEU A 184 -12.89 -1.66 -12.20
C LEU A 184 -12.42 -0.79 -11.04
N GLN A 185 -12.75 -1.22 -9.82
CA GLN A 185 -12.17 -0.65 -8.60
C GLN A 185 -11.18 -1.64 -8.00
N ILE A 186 -10.02 -1.12 -7.59
CA ILE A 186 -8.97 -1.88 -6.91
C ILE A 186 -8.89 -1.34 -5.49
N LEU A 187 -8.96 -2.23 -4.49
CA LEU A 187 -8.86 -1.87 -3.08
C LEU A 187 -7.74 -2.64 -2.40
N TYR A 188 -6.82 -1.89 -1.83
CA TYR A 188 -5.71 -2.33 -0.99
C TYR A 188 -6.19 -2.38 0.47
N TRP A 189 -5.95 -3.49 1.18
CA TRP A 189 -6.59 -3.79 2.48
C TRP A 189 -5.90 -3.19 3.70
N GLY A 190 -4.76 -2.53 3.51
CA GLY A 190 -3.77 -2.24 4.51
C GLY A 190 -2.76 -3.37 4.70
N THR A 191 -1.56 -2.99 5.14
CA THR A 191 -0.43 -3.90 5.32
C THR A 191 -0.33 -4.48 6.74
N PRO A 192 -0.08 -5.80 6.90
CA PRO A 192 0.35 -6.38 8.16
C PRO A 192 1.87 -6.28 8.38
N ILE A 193 2.64 -5.94 7.34
CA ILE A 193 4.10 -5.86 7.37
C ILE A 193 4.54 -4.40 7.26
N VAL A 194 5.31 -3.94 8.24
CA VAL A 194 5.93 -2.61 8.22
C VAL A 194 7.42 -2.74 8.54
N PHE A 195 8.28 -2.14 7.72
CA PHE A 195 9.73 -2.14 7.92
C PHE A 195 10.17 -0.90 8.70
N SER A 196 10.60 -1.10 9.95
CA SER A 196 11.18 -0.02 10.77
C SER A 196 12.60 0.34 10.31
N ASP A 197 13.17 1.42 10.86
CA ASP A 197 14.57 1.79 10.63
C ASP A 197 15.56 0.70 11.04
N HIS A 198 15.21 -0.17 11.99
CA HIS A 198 16.04 -1.31 12.34
C HIS A 198 16.00 -2.41 11.26
N ASP A 199 14.86 -2.57 10.59
CA ASP A 199 14.65 -3.63 9.59
C ASP A 199 15.20 -3.22 8.21
N LEU A 200 15.05 -1.94 7.86
CA LEU A 200 15.45 -1.37 6.57
C LEU A 200 15.82 0.12 6.76
N GLU A 201 16.99 0.37 7.33
CA GLU A 201 17.45 1.71 7.78
C GLU A 201 17.24 2.82 6.76
N SER A 202 17.79 2.66 5.55
CA SER A 202 17.72 3.71 4.52
C SER A 202 16.48 3.64 3.63
N GLY A 203 15.52 2.74 3.92
CA GLY A 203 14.53 2.34 2.95
C GLY A 203 15.12 1.64 1.71
N LEU A 204 14.27 1.52 0.69
CA LEU A 204 14.59 1.03 -0.64
C LEU A 204 15.54 1.99 -1.38
N ARG A 205 16.37 1.44 -2.25
CA ARG A 205 17.33 2.19 -3.09
C ARG A 205 17.22 1.75 -4.54
N GLU A 206 17.66 2.61 -5.45
CA GLU A 206 17.87 2.25 -6.85
C GLU A 206 18.73 0.98 -6.97
N GLY A 207 18.27 0.02 -7.78
CA GLY A 207 18.89 -1.29 -7.96
C GLY A 207 18.43 -2.37 -6.98
N ASP A 208 17.62 -2.03 -5.97
CA ASP A 208 16.96 -3.03 -5.13
C ASP A 208 15.91 -3.81 -5.92
N ARG A 209 15.57 -5.01 -5.44
CA ARG A 209 14.39 -5.76 -5.86
C ARG A 209 13.55 -6.08 -4.63
N VAL A 210 12.26 -5.76 -4.70
CA VAL A 210 11.29 -6.14 -3.68
C VAL A 210 10.61 -7.42 -4.16
N CYS A 211 10.61 -8.45 -3.33
CA CYS A 211 9.93 -9.71 -3.61
C CYS A 211 8.91 -9.98 -2.50
N MET A 212 7.64 -10.11 -2.85
CA MET A 212 6.56 -10.47 -1.94
C MET A 212 5.98 -11.82 -2.31
N THR A 213 5.45 -12.56 -1.34
CA THR A 213 4.67 -13.78 -1.61
C THR A 213 3.33 -13.69 -0.92
N PHE A 214 2.28 -14.12 -1.64
CA PHE A 214 0.92 -14.23 -1.14
C PHE A 214 0.46 -15.67 -1.27
N GLU A 215 0.11 -16.31 -0.15
CA GLU A 215 -0.39 -17.69 -0.14
C GLU A 215 -1.58 -17.86 -1.08
N GLY A 216 -1.51 -18.84 -1.98
CA GLY A 216 -2.58 -19.11 -2.96
C GLY A 216 -2.62 -18.17 -4.18
N ILE A 217 -1.78 -17.12 -4.24
CA ILE A 217 -1.70 -16.19 -5.38
C ILE A 217 -0.33 -16.28 -6.09
N GLY A 218 0.76 -16.29 -5.32
CA GLY A 218 2.12 -16.35 -5.84
C GLY A 218 2.96 -15.08 -5.60
N PRO A 219 4.12 -14.96 -6.27
CA PRO A 219 5.08 -13.91 -5.97
C PRO A 219 4.83 -12.61 -6.74
N LEU A 220 4.96 -11.47 -6.08
CA LEU A 220 4.99 -10.14 -6.70
C LEU A 220 6.40 -9.57 -6.57
N GLU A 221 7.07 -9.34 -7.70
CA GLU A 221 8.44 -8.83 -7.73
C GLU A 221 8.52 -7.53 -8.52
N ASN A 222 9.26 -6.55 -8.01
CA ASN A 222 9.50 -5.30 -8.73
C ASN A 222 10.93 -4.80 -8.50
N PRO A 223 11.69 -4.47 -9.56
CA PRO A 223 12.95 -3.76 -9.41
C PRO A 223 12.71 -2.27 -9.12
N ILE A 224 13.55 -1.71 -8.26
CA ILE A 224 13.58 -0.27 -7.96
C ILE A 224 14.55 0.42 -8.92
N VAL A 225 14.08 1.44 -9.62
CA VAL A 225 14.84 2.17 -10.65
C VAL A 225 14.89 3.67 -10.36
N ALA A 226 15.86 4.36 -10.93
CA ALA A 226 15.94 5.81 -10.84
C ALA A 226 14.67 6.48 -11.39
N PHE A 227 14.21 7.53 -10.71
CA PHE A 227 13.13 8.37 -11.24
C PHE A 227 13.64 9.16 -12.46
N PRO A 228 12.83 9.33 -13.52
CA PRO A 228 13.23 10.10 -14.68
C PRO A 228 13.57 11.56 -14.33
N GLN A 229 14.65 12.09 -14.90
CA GLN A 229 14.95 13.51 -14.72
C GLN A 229 13.85 14.38 -15.33
N ILE A 230 13.31 15.29 -14.52
CA ILE A 230 12.28 16.24 -14.94
C ILE A 230 12.86 17.66 -15.07
N HIS A 231 12.45 18.36 -16.12
CA HIS A 231 12.90 19.71 -16.44
C HIS A 231 11.78 20.75 -16.41
N GLN A 232 10.55 20.33 -16.08
CA GLN A 232 9.35 21.15 -16.16
C GLN A 232 9.38 22.40 -15.26
N LEU A 233 10.15 22.37 -14.16
CA LEU A 233 10.31 23.50 -13.23
C LEU A 233 11.58 24.33 -13.48
N GLN A 234 12.43 23.97 -14.45
CA GLN A 234 13.72 24.65 -14.67
C GLN A 234 13.57 26.16 -14.91
N TRP A 235 12.58 26.56 -15.71
CA TRP A 235 12.34 27.98 -15.97
C TRP A 235 11.97 28.74 -14.68
N LEU A 236 11.15 28.17 -13.80
CA LEU A 236 10.76 28.80 -12.54
C LEU A 236 11.94 28.97 -11.57
N ASN A 237 12.87 28.02 -11.55
CA ASN A 237 14.06 28.09 -10.69
C ASN A 237 15.06 29.16 -11.16
N ASN A 238 15.09 29.47 -12.45
CA ASN A 238 15.97 30.50 -13.00
C ASN A 238 15.48 31.95 -12.77
N HIS A 239 14.25 32.12 -12.26
CA HIS A 239 13.63 33.42 -11.99
C HIS A 239 13.43 33.68 -10.49
N ARG A 240 14.13 32.92 -9.62
CA ARG A 240 14.23 33.17 -8.18
C ARG A 240 15.52 33.89 -7.84
#